data_AF-B0KFC8-F1
#
_entry.id   AF-B0KFC8-F1
#
_cell.length_a   1.000
_cell.length_b   1.000
_cell.length_c   1.000
_cell.angle_alpha   90.00
_cell.angle_beta   90.00
_cell.angle_gamma   90.00
#
_symmetry.space_group_name_H-M   'P 1'
#
loop_
_entity.id
_entity.type
_entity.pdbx_description
1 polymer ?
#
loop_
_entity_poly.entity_id
_entity_poly.type
_entity_poly.pdbx_seq_one_letter_code
_entity_poly.pdbx_strand_id
1 'polypeptide(L)' 'MSKPPEILPPDHVAYTEAIEAMRRYHDALCKGAPEIEVERLRLIAESLFQAVTDYQMKAFGKGGRTTH' A
#
# COMPACT_ATOMS: atom_id res chain seq x y z
N MET A 1 -8.14 13.57 20.43
CA MET A 1 -8.99 12.66 19.62
C MET A 1 -8.13 11.57 19.00
N SER A 2 -8.04 10.42 19.63
CA SER A 2 -7.44 9.23 19.01
C SER A 2 -8.49 8.64 18.07
N LYS A 3 -8.32 8.84 16.75
CA LYS A 3 -9.18 8.17 15.77
C LYS A 3 -8.99 6.66 15.94
N PRO A 4 -10.07 5.87 16.09
CA PRO A 4 -9.93 4.43 16.21
C PRO A 4 -9.20 3.90 14.97
N PRO A 5 -8.40 2.83 15.08
CA PRO A 5 -7.76 2.24 13.91
C PRO A 5 -8.90 1.81 12.99
N GLU A 6 -9.06 2.51 11.87
CA GLU A 6 -10.05 2.21 10.85
C GLU A 6 -9.77 0.75 10.45
N ILE A 7 -10.62 -0.16 10.92
CA ILE A 7 -10.50 -1.58 10.64
C ILE A 7 -10.93 -1.69 9.19
N LEU A 8 -9.91 -1.71 8.36
CA LEU A 8 -9.97 -1.63 6.93
C LEU A 8 -10.29 -3.06 6.42
N PRO A 9 -11.47 -3.33 5.81
CA PRO A 9 -11.94 -4.69 5.46
C PRO A 9 -11.33 -5.28 4.16
N PRO A 10 -11.17 -6.62 4.05
CA PRO A 10 -10.34 -7.33 3.06
C PRO A 10 -10.59 -7.08 1.55
N ASP A 11 -11.70 -6.48 1.16
CA ASP A 11 -11.95 -5.91 -0.18
C ASP A 11 -11.24 -4.54 -0.32
N HIS A 12 -9.97 -4.52 0.07
CA HIS A 12 -9.35 -3.28 0.53
C HIS A 12 -8.99 -2.37 -0.65
N VAL A 13 -9.63 -1.20 -0.70
CA VAL A 13 -9.27 -0.09 -1.61
C VAL A 13 -7.75 0.13 -1.65
N ALA A 14 -7.04 -0.09 -0.54
CA ALA A 14 -5.58 0.00 -0.47
C ALA A 14 -4.82 -0.91 -1.45
N TYR A 15 -5.32 -2.12 -1.74
CA TYR A 15 -4.70 -3.02 -2.71
C TYR A 15 -4.88 -2.50 -4.14
N THR A 16 -6.12 -2.12 -4.50
CA THR A 16 -6.41 -1.53 -5.81
C THR A 16 -5.62 -0.24 -6.02
N GLU A 17 -5.55 0.63 -5.00
CA GLU A 17 -4.75 1.86 -5.02
C GLU A 17 -3.25 1.58 -5.19
N ALA A 18 -2.70 0.56 -4.53
CA ALA A 18 -1.30 0.17 -4.70
C ALA A 18 -0.99 -0.28 -6.14
N ILE A 19 -1.88 -1.08 -6.73
CA ILE A 19 -1.76 -1.55 -8.11
C ILE A 19 -1.90 -0.38 -9.10
N GLU A 20 -2.84 0.53 -8.87
CA GLU A 20 -2.99 1.74 -9.68
C GLU A 20 -1.78 2.67 -9.59
N ALA A 21 -1.22 2.87 -8.39
CA ALA A 21 -0.03 3.68 -8.18
C ALA A 21 1.18 3.09 -8.93
N MET A 22 1.38 1.77 -8.89
CA MET A 22 2.41 1.09 -9.67
C MET A 22 2.20 1.25 -11.17
N ARG A 23 0.96 1.14 -11.64
CA ARG A 23 0.63 1.33 -13.05
C ARG A 23 0.97 2.73 -13.51
N ARG A 24 0.63 3.75 -12.73
CA ARG A 24 0.95 5.17 -13.02
C ARG A 24 2.45 5.42 -12.98
N TYR A 25 3.17 4.83 -12.04
CA TYR A 25 4.63 4.89 -11.98
C TYR A 25 5.29 4.32 -13.26
N HIS A 26 4.88 3.12 -13.67
CA HIS A 26 5.41 2.51 -14.91
C HIS A 26 5.01 3.29 -16.17
N ASP A 27 3.78 3.81 -16.22
CA ASP A 27 3.35 4.64 -17.34
C ASP A 27 4.17 5.94 -17.44
N ALA A 28 4.49 6.58 -16.31
CA ALA A 28 5.36 7.74 -16.24
C ALA A 28 6.79 7.41 -16.71
N LEU A 29 7.33 6.25 -16.32
CA LEU A 29 8.62 5.77 -16.83
C LEU A 29 8.59 5.52 -18.35
N CYS A 30 7.56 4.85 -18.85
CA CYS A 30 7.41 4.56 -20.29
C CYS A 30 7.24 5.83 -21.14
N LYS A 31 6.59 6.86 -20.59
CA LYS A 31 6.41 8.15 -21.25
C LYS A 31 7.62 9.08 -21.15
N GLY A 32 8.66 8.68 -20.41
CA GLY A 32 9.81 9.55 -20.14
C GLY A 32 9.43 10.79 -19.36
N ALA A 33 8.47 10.65 -18.42
CA ALA A 33 8.04 11.75 -17.56
C ALA A 33 9.22 12.29 -16.72
N PRO A 34 9.14 13.55 -16.25
CA PRO A 34 10.15 14.15 -15.39
C PRO A 34 10.47 13.28 -14.17
N GLU A 35 11.75 13.19 -13.81
CA GLU A 35 12.21 12.38 -12.68
C GLU A 35 11.48 12.73 -11.37
N ILE A 36 11.13 14.01 -11.17
CA ILE A 36 10.36 14.46 -10.01
C ILE A 36 8.96 13.84 -9.94
N GLU A 37 8.30 13.63 -11.08
CA GLU A 37 6.96 13.01 -11.14
C GLU A 37 7.07 11.49 -10.94
N VAL A 38 8.09 10.88 -11.53
CA VAL A 38 8.40 9.45 -11.36
C VAL A 38 8.73 9.13 -9.89
N GLU A 39 9.56 9.94 -9.24
CA GLU A 39 9.92 9.79 -7.83
C GLU A 39 8.70 9.96 -6.93
N ARG A 40 7.85 10.96 -7.20
CA ARG A 40 6.60 11.15 -6.45
C ARG A 40 5.69 9.92 -6.57
N LEU A 41 5.53 9.37 -7.76
CA LEU A 41 4.73 8.17 -8.00
C LEU A 41 5.32 6.95 -7.31
N ARG A 42 6.66 6.82 -7.29
CA ARG A 42 7.36 5.76 -6.56
C ARG A 42 7.08 5.81 -5.07
N LEU A 43 7.20 6.98 -4.43
CA LEU A 43 6.95 7.15 -3.00
C LEU A 43 5.50 6.82 -2.62
N ILE A 44 4.55 7.18 -3.48
CA ILE A 44 3.13 6.84 -3.30
C ILE A 44 2.93 5.32 -3.38
N ALA A 45 3.50 4.66 -4.40
CA ALA A 45 3.40 3.22 -4.54
C ALA A 45 4.04 2.48 -3.35
N GLU A 46 5.23 2.91 -2.91
CA GLU A 46 5.94 2.33 -1.77
C GLU A 46 5.15 2.46 -0.46
N SER A 47 4.57 3.64 -0.21
CA SER A 47 3.73 3.87 0.97
C SER A 47 2.49 2.98 0.98
N LEU A 48 1.84 2.81 -0.18
CA LEU A 48 0.65 1.97 -0.32
C LEU A 48 0.98 0.47 -0.13
N PHE A 49 2.10 -0.01 -0.67
CA PHE A 49 2.55 -1.38 -0.40
C PHE A 49 2.87 -1.62 1.07
N GLN A 50 3.47 -0.65 1.75
CA GLN A 50 3.75 -0.75 3.17
C GLN A 50 2.44 -0.82 3.98
N ALA A 51 1.42 -0.04 3.61
CA ALA A 51 0.10 -0.11 4.23
C ALA A 51 -0.60 -1.46 3.98
N VAL A 52 -0.50 -2.01 2.77
CA VAL A 52 -1.02 -3.35 2.44
C VAL A 52 -0.29 -4.43 3.24
N THR A 53 1.03 -4.31 3.39
CA THR A 53 1.86 -5.25 4.15
C THR A 53 1.53 -5.21 5.65
N ASP A 54 1.37 -4.00 6.21
CA ASP A 54 0.92 -3.82 7.60
C ASP A 54 -0.47 -4.42 7.82
N TYR A 55 -1.39 -4.21 6.87
CA TYR A 55 -2.70 -4.84 6.87
C TYR A 55 -2.60 -6.36 6.88
N GLN A 56 -1.83 -6.96 5.96
CA GLN A 56 -1.66 -8.41 5.89
C GLN A 56 -1.07 -8.95 7.20
N MET A 57 -0.06 -8.27 7.76
CA MET A 57 0.55 -8.65 9.04
C MET A 57 -0.46 -8.54 10.19
N LYS A 58 -1.31 -7.52 10.23
CA LYS A 58 -2.33 -7.34 11.27
C LYS A 58 -3.51 -8.30 11.13
N ALA A 59 -3.95 -8.55 9.90
CA ALA A 59 -5.07 -9.43 9.55
C ALA A 59 -4.71 -10.91 9.76
N PHE A 60 -3.52 -11.32 9.33
CA PHE A 60 -3.07 -12.72 9.40
C PHE A 60 -2.16 -13.00 10.61
N GLY A 61 -1.51 -11.99 11.21
CA GLY A 61 -0.65 -12.14 12.39
C GLY A 61 -1.40 -12.41 13.70
N LYS A 62 -2.73 -12.31 13.72
CA LYS A 62 -3.57 -12.73 14.86
C LYS A 62 -3.80 -14.26 14.92
N GLY A 63 -3.12 -15.04 14.07
CA GLY A 63 -3.04 -16.50 14.15
C GLY A 63 -1.87 -17.05 14.98
N GLY A 64 -0.99 -16.19 15.51
CA GLY A 64 0.25 -16.58 16.19
C GLY A 64 0.21 -16.60 17.72
N ARG A 65 -0.95 -16.83 18.37
CA ARG A 65 -0.93 -17.30 19.76
C ARG A 65 -0.77 -18.81 19.76
N THR A 66 0.44 -19.27 19.44
CA THR A 66 0.88 -20.58 19.91
C THR A 66 1.08 -20.44 21.41
N THR A 67 0.10 -20.92 22.17
CA THR A 67 0.34 -21.35 23.55
C THR A 67 1.29 -22.54 23.46
N HIS A 68 2.59 -22.33 23.68
CA HIS A 68 3.52 -23.39 24.07
C HIS A 68 4.58 -22.82 24.99
#